data_AF-A0A1F8XCR7-F1
#
_entry.id   AF-A0A1F8XCR7-F1
#
_cell.length_a   1.000
_cell.length_b   1.000
_cell.length_c   1.000
_cell.angle_alpha   90.00
_cell.angle_beta   90.00
_cell.angle_gamma   90.00
#
_symmetry.space_group_name_H-M   'P 1'
#
loop_
_entity.id
_entity.type
_entity.pdbx_description
1 polymer ?
#
loop_
_entity_poly.entity_id
_entity_poly.type
_entity_poly.pdbx_seq_one_letter_code
_entity_poly.pdbx_strand_id
1 'polypeptide(L)'
;MKRRSHVGISGWVKDSDLKGKGKKYVDLATGMVAKPDVVLKGKVIEVKSYTARHRPFQGDILQAAAEMNAVGAGKAEIHYPNQRFLVKNTTQLRDSLMRVYQTMQEHLERSMAPKGTPTTRKCRVCEFNADCPERL
;
A
#
# COMPACT_ATOMS: atom_id res chain seq x y z
N MET A 1 14.69 10.77 20.13
CA MET A 1 14.60 10.22 18.75
C MET A 1 15.97 9.72 18.33
N LYS A 2 16.09 8.59 17.61
CA LYS A 2 17.37 7.99 17.21
C LYS A 2 17.50 8.04 15.67
N ARG A 3 18.62 8.58 15.15
CA ARG A 3 19.00 8.48 13.74
C ARG A 3 19.42 7.03 13.48
N ARG A 4 18.61 6.26 12.75
CA ARG A 4 18.92 4.86 12.41
C ARG A 4 19.11 4.75 10.90
N SER A 5 20.26 4.24 10.46
CA SER A 5 20.43 3.71 9.11
C SER A 5 19.99 2.24 9.12
N HIS A 6 18.74 2.00 8.75
CA HIS A 6 18.28 0.65 8.42
C HIS A 6 17.91 0.67 6.94
N VAL A 7 18.47 -0.25 6.16
CA VAL A 7 18.13 -0.47 4.74
C VAL A 7 18.36 0.76 3.83
N GLY A 8 19.45 1.50 4.07
CA GLY A 8 19.76 2.69 3.25
C GLY A 8 18.80 3.87 3.45
N ILE A 9 17.96 3.83 4.49
CA ILE A 9 17.06 4.91 4.87
C ILE A 9 17.81 5.88 5.77
N SER A 10 17.97 7.12 5.31
CA SER A 10 18.55 8.21 6.09
C SER A 10 17.44 9.13 6.61
N GLY A 11 17.58 9.59 7.86
CA GLY A 11 16.66 10.55 8.47
C GLY A 11 16.20 10.15 9.88
N TRP A 12 15.24 10.92 10.40
CA TRP A 12 14.64 10.68 11.70
C TRP A 12 13.46 9.72 11.57
N VAL A 13 13.71 8.47 11.94
CA VAL A 13 12.70 7.41 11.97
C VAL A 13 11.79 7.60 13.18
N LYS A 14 10.52 7.88 12.92
CA LYS A 14 9.46 7.96 13.92
C LYS A 14 9.00 6.55 14.31
N ASP A 15 8.80 5.69 13.32
CA ASP A 15 8.36 4.30 13.50
C ASP A 15 8.84 3.42 12.35
N SER A 16 8.92 2.10 12.57
CA SER A 16 9.28 1.14 11.53
C SER A 16 8.77 -0.28 11.81
N ASP A 17 8.15 -0.88 10.80
CA ASP A 17 7.69 -2.26 10.77
C ASP A 17 8.62 -3.25 10.05
N LEU A 18 9.82 -2.83 9.61
CA LEU A 18 10.77 -3.71 8.89
C LEU A 18 11.21 -4.96 9.68
N LYS A 19 10.91 -5.02 10.99
CA LYS A 19 11.15 -6.17 11.87
C LYS A 19 9.85 -6.71 12.52
N GLY A 20 8.69 -6.35 11.98
CA GLY A 20 7.36 -6.79 12.43
C GLY A 20 6.81 -6.08 13.69
N LYS A 21 7.55 -5.11 14.26
CA LYS A 21 7.21 -4.42 15.52
C LYS A 21 6.70 -2.99 15.34
N GLY A 22 6.35 -2.60 14.12
CA GLY A 22 5.83 -1.27 13.80
C GLY A 22 4.41 -1.05 14.33
N LYS A 23 4.04 0.22 14.45
CA LYS A 23 2.75 0.66 14.98
C LYS A 23 1.67 0.62 13.89
N LYS A 24 0.44 0.26 14.29
CA LYS A 24 -0.76 0.47 13.47
C LYS A 24 -1.23 1.93 13.58
N TYR A 25 -1.54 2.53 12.44
CA TYR A 25 -2.12 3.85 12.31
C TYR A 25 -3.55 3.72 11.81
N VAL A 26 -4.42 4.64 12.24
CA VAL A 26 -5.82 4.67 11.84
C VAL A 26 -6.08 6.00 11.17
N ASP A 27 -6.58 5.98 9.95
CA ASP A 27 -7.17 7.15 9.32
C ASP A 27 -8.51 7.43 9.98
N LEU A 28 -8.56 8.49 10.79
CA LEU A 28 -9.75 8.84 11.57
C LEU A 28 -10.94 9.23 10.70
N ALA A 29 -10.73 9.64 9.44
CA ALA A 29 -11.81 10.02 8.55
C ALA A 29 -12.55 8.80 7.97
N THR A 30 -11.83 7.69 7.77
CA THR A 30 -12.33 6.52 7.04
C THR A 30 -12.39 5.25 7.89
N GLY A 31 -11.70 5.23 9.02
CA GLY A 31 -11.49 4.04 9.84
C GLY A 31 -10.44 3.08 9.27
N MET A 32 -9.81 3.39 8.13
CA MET A 32 -8.78 2.52 7.54
C MET A 32 -7.61 2.34 8.49
N VAL A 33 -7.20 1.09 8.69
CA VAL A 33 -6.01 0.75 9.48
C VAL A 33 -4.85 0.45 8.54
N ALA A 34 -3.73 1.14 8.75
CA ALA A 34 -2.50 0.94 7.98
C ALA A 34 -1.33 0.64 8.91
N LYS A 35 -0.33 -0.09 8.41
CA LYS A 35 0.89 -0.41 9.14
C LYS A 35 2.08 -0.20 8.19
N PRO A 36 2.56 1.06 8.04
CA PRO A 36 3.60 1.38 7.09
C PRO A 36 4.95 0.77 7.50
N ASP A 37 5.77 0.38 6.52
CA ASP A 37 7.10 -0.19 6.77
C ASP A 37 8.03 0.77 7.53
N VAL A 38 8.02 2.05 7.16
CA VAL A 38 8.76 3.11 7.86
C VAL A 38 8.00 4.42 7.83
N VAL A 39 7.94 5.08 8.98
CA VAL A 39 7.44 6.45 9.11
C VAL A 39 8.60 7.39 9.42
N LEU A 40 8.83 8.35 8.53
CA LEU A 40 9.71 9.49 8.72
C LEU A 40 8.86 10.76 8.97
N LYS A 41 9.47 11.82 9.50
CA LYS A 41 8.76 13.11 9.66
C LYS A 41 8.24 13.61 8.29
N GLY A 42 6.92 13.59 8.12
CA GLY A 42 6.23 14.06 6.91
C GLY A 42 6.28 13.12 5.70
N LYS A 43 6.80 11.89 5.83
CA LYS A 43 6.91 10.92 4.73
C LYS A 43 6.75 9.48 5.22
N VAL A 44 6.10 8.64 4.42
CA VAL A 44 6.11 7.18 4.58
C VAL A 44 7.11 6.53 3.60
N ILE A 45 7.75 5.43 3.98
CA ILE A 45 8.48 4.58 3.04
C ILE A 45 7.86 3.19 3.08
N GLU A 46 7.53 2.68 1.89
CA GLU A 46 6.99 1.33 1.67
C GLU A 46 8.02 0.51 0.88
N VAL A 47 8.35 -0.69 1.34
CA VAL A 47 9.39 -1.54 0.75
C VAL A 47 8.75 -2.75 0.07
N LYS A 48 9.11 -2.98 -1.19
CA LYS A 48 8.64 -4.12 -1.97
C LYS A 48 9.78 -5.08 -2.26
N SER A 49 9.48 -6.38 -2.23
CA SER A 49 10.45 -7.45 -2.46
C SER A 49 10.63 -7.81 -3.95
N TYR A 50 9.74 -7.35 -4.82
CA TYR A 50 9.77 -7.60 -6.26
C TYR A 50 10.19 -6.35 -7.03
N THR A 51 10.65 -6.52 -8.27
CA THR A 51 11.08 -5.39 -9.11
C THR A 51 9.92 -4.69 -9.80
N ALA A 52 10.07 -3.39 -10.02
CA ALA A 52 9.18 -2.61 -10.87
C ALA A 52 9.86 -2.29 -12.20
N ARG A 53 9.07 -2.07 -13.26
CA ARG A 53 9.59 -1.56 -14.54
C ARG A 53 9.72 -0.04 -14.46
N HIS A 54 8.96 0.73 -15.24
CA HIS A 54 9.16 2.19 -15.33
C HIS A 54 8.30 3.01 -14.37
N ARG A 55 7.37 2.38 -13.65
CA ARG A 55 6.44 3.02 -12.72
C ARG A 55 6.07 2.07 -11.58
N PRO A 56 5.66 2.59 -10.42
CA PRO A 56 5.12 1.75 -9.35
C PRO A 56 3.81 1.08 -9.80
N PHE A 57 3.49 -0.07 -9.22
CA PHE A 57 2.20 -0.73 -9.47
C PHE A 57 1.06 0.08 -8.84
N GLN A 58 -0.11 0.05 -9.48
CA GLN A 58 -1.26 0.84 -9.00
C GLN A 58 -1.69 0.44 -7.58
N GLY A 59 -1.64 -0.85 -7.25
CA GLY A 59 -1.92 -1.33 -5.89
C GLY A 59 -0.97 -0.73 -4.86
N ASP A 60 0.32 -0.65 -5.17
CA ASP A 60 1.34 -0.09 -4.28
C ASP A 60 1.16 1.41 -4.08
N ILE A 61 0.74 2.13 -5.13
CA ILE A 61 0.40 3.55 -5.04
C ILE A 61 -0.80 3.76 -4.10
N LEU A 62 -1.85 2.94 -4.24
CA LEU A 62 -3.05 3.05 -3.40
C LEU A 62 -2.79 2.64 -1.95
N GLN A 63 -1.97 1.60 -1.72
CA GLN A 63 -1.53 1.21 -0.39
C GLN A 63 -0.75 2.35 0.28
N ALA A 64 0.23 2.94 -0.42
CA ALA A 64 0.97 4.09 0.09
C ALA A 64 0.07 5.29 0.38
N ALA A 65 -1.01 5.50 -0.41
CA ALA A 65 -2.01 6.53 -0.15
C ALA A 65 -2.76 6.30 1.17
N ALA A 66 -3.18 5.07 1.45
CA ALA A 66 -3.85 4.71 2.69
C ALA A 66 -2.93 4.94 3.91
N GLU A 67 -1.66 4.54 3.80
CA GLU A 67 -0.65 4.78 4.83
C GLU A 67 -0.38 6.27 5.05
N MET A 68 -0.25 7.05 3.98
CA MET A 68 -0.08 8.50 4.07
C MET A 68 -1.26 9.17 4.78
N ASN A 69 -2.50 8.76 4.49
CA ASN A 69 -3.69 9.29 5.15
C ASN A 69 -3.70 8.93 6.64
N ALA A 70 -3.49 7.65 6.99
CA ALA A 70 -3.48 7.19 8.37
C ALA A 70 -2.38 7.84 9.23
N VAL A 71 -1.22 8.16 8.64
CA VAL A 71 -0.10 8.80 9.33
C VAL A 71 -0.22 10.33 9.34
N GLY A 72 -0.98 10.93 8.42
CA GLY A 72 -0.98 12.37 8.17
C GLY A 72 0.25 12.85 7.40
N ALA A 73 0.77 12.03 6.48
CA ALA A 73 1.92 12.36 5.64
C ALA A 73 1.52 12.92 4.26
N GLY A 74 2.31 13.85 3.74
CA GLY A 74 2.08 14.47 2.43
C GLY A 74 2.69 13.73 1.24
N LYS A 75 3.59 12.77 1.51
CA LYS A 75 4.30 12.01 0.47
C LYS A 75 4.75 10.64 0.98
N ALA A 76 5.00 9.74 0.04
CA ALA A 76 5.59 8.43 0.27
C ALA A 76 6.71 8.17 -0.73
N GLU A 77 7.66 7.32 -0.35
CA GLU A 77 8.57 6.68 -1.29
C GLU A 77 8.30 5.19 -1.32
N ILE A 78 8.14 4.62 -2.51
CA ILE A 78 8.03 3.18 -2.71
C ILE A 78 9.40 2.68 -3.16
N HIS A 79 10.00 1.78 -2.38
CA HIS A 79 11.33 1.22 -2.60
C HIS A 79 11.17 -0.20 -3.14
N TYR A 80 11.33 -0.36 -4.44
CA TYR A 80 11.57 -1.65 -5.07
C TYR A 80 13.07 -1.97 -5.03
N PRO A 81 13.49 -3.24 -5.20
CA PRO A 81 14.90 -3.60 -5.18
C PRO A 81 15.74 -2.88 -6.23
N ASN A 82 15.14 -2.56 -7.39
CA ASN A 82 15.83 -1.92 -8.50
C ASN A 82 15.59 -0.41 -8.61
N GLN A 83 14.50 0.12 -8.04
CA GLN A 83 14.08 1.50 -8.27
C GLN A 83 13.30 2.07 -7.08
N ARG A 84 13.31 3.40 -6.97
CA ARG A 84 12.54 4.14 -5.96
C ARG A 84 11.63 5.14 -6.64
N PHE A 85 10.39 5.22 -6.18
CA PHE A 85 9.40 6.15 -6.73
C PHE A 85 8.82 7.04 -5.64
N LEU A 86 8.70 8.34 -5.94
CA LEU A 86 8.05 9.30 -5.07
C LEU A 86 6.56 9.38 -5.43
N VAL A 87 5.70 9.26 -4.42
CA VAL A 87 4.25 9.42 -4.55
C VAL A 87 3.81 10.60 -3.68
N LYS A 88 3.03 11.53 -4.26
CA LYS A 88 2.46 12.67 -3.53
C LYS A 88 1.03 12.34 -3.10
N ASN A 89 0.65 12.75 -1.88
CA ASN A 89 -0.71 12.56 -1.36
C ASN A 89 -1.66 13.63 -1.93
N THR A 90 -2.00 13.52 -3.21
CA THR A 90 -2.90 14.47 -3.89
C THR A 90 -4.36 14.15 -3.61
N THR A 91 -5.25 15.15 -3.76
CA THR A 91 -6.70 14.94 -3.65
C THR A 91 -7.18 13.86 -4.63
N GLN A 92 -6.74 13.91 -5.89
CA GLN A 92 -7.09 12.90 -6.89
C GLN A 92 -6.70 11.47 -6.47
N LEU A 93 -5.55 11.31 -5.81
CA LEU A 93 -5.12 10.00 -5.31
C LEU A 93 -6.00 9.54 -4.15
N ARG A 94 -6.36 10.45 -3.23
CA ARG A 94 -7.30 10.15 -2.15
C ARG A 94 -8.67 9.73 -2.69
N ASP A 95 -9.19 10.44 -3.68
CA ASP A 95 -10.47 10.10 -4.31
C ASP A 95 -10.41 8.71 -4.99
N SER A 96 -9.27 8.39 -5.60
CA SER A 96 -9.06 7.07 -6.23
C SER A 96 -8.99 5.95 -5.21
N LEU A 97 -8.33 6.19 -4.07
CA LEU A 97 -8.33 5.27 -2.94
C LEU A 97 -9.75 5.06 -2.39
N MET A 98 -10.50 6.15 -2.19
CA MET A 98 -11.86 6.07 -1.64
C MET A 98 -12.82 5.30 -2.55
N ARG A 99 -12.73 5.49 -3.88
CA ARG A 99 -13.52 4.68 -4.82
C ARG A 99 -13.23 3.19 -4.68
N VAL A 100 -11.96 2.80 -4.66
CA VAL A 100 -11.58 1.38 -4.50
C VAL A 100 -12.04 0.85 -3.15
N TYR A 101 -11.86 1.63 -2.07
CA TYR A 101 -12.29 1.22 -0.74
C TYR A 101 -13.80 1.01 -0.64
N GLN A 102 -14.60 1.95 -1.15
CA GLN A 102 -16.05 1.83 -1.17
C GLN A 102 -16.50 0.60 -1.95
N THR A 103 -15.89 0.34 -3.11
CA THR A 103 -16.15 -0.90 -3.86
C THR A 103 -15.79 -2.14 -3.03
N MET A 104 -14.64 -2.16 -2.33
CA MET A 104 -14.29 -3.27 -1.45
C MET A 104 -15.31 -3.46 -0.32
N GLN A 105 -15.78 -2.37 0.31
CA GLN A 105 -16.80 -2.42 1.36
C GLN A 105 -18.11 -3.00 0.83
N GLU A 106 -18.60 -2.54 -0.32
CA GLU A 106 -19.83 -3.05 -0.95
C GLU A 106 -19.74 -4.55 -1.24
N HIS A 107 -18.60 -5.02 -1.74
CA HIS A 107 -18.37 -6.45 -2.00
C HIS A 107 -18.36 -7.29 -0.72
N LEU A 108 -17.74 -6.77 0.35
CA LEU A 108 -17.72 -7.43 1.65
C LEU A 108 -19.12 -7.48 2.28
N GLU A 109 -19.85 -6.37 2.28
CA GLU A 109 -21.22 -6.28 2.83
C GLU A 109 -22.17 -7.26 2.14
N ARG A 110 -22.03 -7.41 0.82
CA ARG A 110 -22.87 -8.33 0.03
C ARG A 110 -22.36 -9.77 0.01
N SER A 111 -21.21 -10.05 0.64
CA SER A 111 -20.54 -11.36 0.56
C SER A 111 -20.34 -11.83 -0.89
N MET A 112 -20.01 -10.91 -1.79
CA MET A 112 -19.83 -11.18 -3.21
C MET A 112 -18.41 -10.85 -3.65
N ALA A 113 -17.74 -11.83 -4.27
CA ALA A 113 -16.45 -11.58 -4.92
C ALA A 113 -16.61 -10.57 -6.07
N PRO A 114 -15.65 -9.64 -6.25
CA PRO A 114 -15.65 -8.75 -7.41
C PRO A 114 -15.39 -9.53 -8.70
N LYS A 115 -16.01 -9.06 -9.79
CA LYS A 115 -15.67 -9.56 -11.13
C LYS A 115 -14.21 -9.24 -11.44
N GLY A 116 -13.49 -10.26 -11.89
CA GLY A 116 -12.07 -10.15 -12.18
C GLY A 116 -11.78 -9.59 -13.57
N THR A 117 -10.49 -9.45 -13.85
CA THR A 117 -10.00 -9.37 -15.23
C THR A 117 -8.93 -10.45 -15.34
N PRO A 118 -9.36 -11.72 -15.50
CA PRO A 118 -8.47 -12.85 -15.38
C PRO A 118 -7.44 -12.82 -16.51
N THR A 119 -6.21 -13.17 -16.17
CA THR A 119 -5.15 -13.42 -17.14
C THR A 119 -4.42 -14.66 -16.68
N THR A 120 -3.87 -15.46 -17.61
CA THR A 120 -3.11 -16.67 -17.26
C THR A 120 -2.07 -16.40 -16.17
N ARG A 121 -1.39 -15.24 -16.24
CA ARG A 121 -0.41 -14.84 -15.24
C ARG A 121 -1.01 -14.57 -13.86
N LYS A 122 -2.15 -13.85 -13.77
CA LYS A 122 -2.82 -13.56 -12.49
C LYS A 122 -3.41 -14.83 -11.89
N CYS A 123 -4.10 -15.63 -12.71
CA CYS A 123 -4.75 -16.86 -12.29
C CYS A 123 -3.73 -17.88 -11.79
N ARG A 124 -2.56 -18.02 -12.43
CA ARG A 124 -1.51 -18.97 -12.02
C ARG A 124 -0.98 -18.76 -10.60
N VAL A 125 -1.03 -17.54 -10.07
CA VAL A 125 -0.48 -17.19 -8.74
C VAL A 125 -1.56 -16.85 -7.72
N CYS A 126 -2.83 -16.92 -8.10
CA CYS A 126 -3.95 -16.62 -7.21
C CYS A 126 -4.25 -17.83 -6.32
N GLU A 127 -4.21 -17.65 -5.01
CA GLU A 127 -4.53 -18.72 -4.04
C GLU A 127 -5.99 -19.19 -4.15
N PHE A 128 -6.88 -18.31 -4.64
CA PHE A 128 -8.30 -18.60 -4.86
C PHE A 128 -8.59 -19.17 -6.25
N ASN A 129 -7.59 -19.64 -7.02
CA ASN A 129 -7.80 -20.13 -8.38
C ASN A 129 -8.82 -21.28 -8.42
N ALA A 130 -8.69 -22.25 -7.52
CA ALA A 130 -9.55 -23.44 -7.47
C ALA A 130 -11.04 -23.08 -7.28
N ASP A 131 -11.31 -22.04 -6.49
CA ASP A 131 -12.67 -21.62 -6.12
C ASP A 131 -13.23 -20.51 -7.03
N CYS A 132 -12.39 -19.91 -7.89
CA CYS A 132 -12.80 -18.80 -8.73
C CYS A 132 -13.51 -19.31 -10.00
N PRO A 133 -14.78 -18.92 -10.24
CA PRO A 133 -15.52 -19.31 -11.44
C PRO A 133 -14.99 -18.63 -12.72
N GLU A 134 -14.22 -17.55 -12.59
CA GLU A 134 -13.63 -16.79 -13.72
C GLU A 134 -12.17 -17.21 -14.03
N ARG A 135 -11.70 -18.34 -13.49
CA ARG A 135 -10.31 -18.79 -13.74
C ARG A 135 -10.06 -19.10 -15.22
N LEU A 136 -8.80 -18.91 -15.63
CA LEU A 136 -8.25 -19.31 -16.94
C LEU A 136 -7.31 -20.50 -16.79
#